data_AF-A0A1I0S929-F1
#
_entry.id   AF-A0A1I0S929-F1
#
_cell.length_a   1.000
_cell.length_b   1.000
_cell.length_c   1.000
_cell.angle_alpha   90.00
_cell.angle_beta   90.00
_cell.angle_gamma   90.00
#
_symmetry.space_group_name_H-M   'P 1'
#
loop_
_entity.id
_entity.type
_entity.pdbx_description
1 polymer ?
#
loop_
_entity_poly.entity_id
_entity_poly.type
_entity_poly.pdbx_seq_one_letter_code
_entity_poly.pdbx_strand_id
1 'polypeptide(L)'
;MKKIFVTIFCFCCLFTCYAQQSYPYYNDIQAFKQQDAIHPPGNDAILFIGSSSFTYWQDVAAYFPEHDIINRGFGGSNLLDVIHYADDVIFAYHPKQIVIYCGENDLASSDTVTARMVVQRFQQLFTLIRSKMPEIPVVFVSLKPSPSRSRLMPRMQEVNKDIKKFLHRQRHTDFVDVYHKMLQKDGTIKADLFKSDQLHMNAAGYDIWQKALAPALMAPQKKTMLQVATYNLRLNVAFDSANAWPHRKEMVKDLIQYHEFDIFGVQEALSGQMKDLEEMQQYAHVGVGRNDGKDGGEYSAIFYNKHKYQVIQSGNFWLSPTPEKPSKGWDAAYIRICTWACFQVKESGKQFFMFNTHFDNEGVLARENAARMILEKIDAVAPKDTPVIITGDFNSDPSTSAYATITKRFADAKLVAATKPYGPDSTFNDFKYHNWTKVVKEGRIDFVFVNPSIRVRKYAVLTDSRDLRFPSDHFPVACKLEF
;
A
#
# COMPACT_ATOMS: atom_id res chain seq x y z
N MET A 1 -78.79 17.36 13.12
CA MET A 1 -77.47 17.79 12.60
C MET A 1 -76.86 16.61 11.85
N LYS A 2 -76.72 16.72 10.53
CA LYS A 2 -76.23 15.66 9.63
C LYS A 2 -74.70 15.55 9.74
N LYS A 3 -74.15 14.35 9.97
CA LYS A 3 -72.72 14.07 9.85
C LYS A 3 -72.45 13.46 8.48
N ILE A 4 -71.63 14.15 7.69
CA ILE A 4 -71.18 13.75 6.35
C ILE A 4 -69.93 12.88 6.53
N PHE A 5 -69.94 11.66 5.99
CA PHE A 5 -68.73 10.85 5.81
C PHE A 5 -68.08 11.24 4.48
N VAL A 6 -66.83 11.71 4.53
CA VAL A 6 -65.98 11.95 3.36
C VAL A 6 -65.06 10.75 3.21
N THR A 7 -65.25 9.96 2.15
CA THR A 7 -64.35 8.87 1.77
C THR A 7 -63.29 9.44 0.82
N ILE A 8 -62.04 9.48 1.26
CA ILE A 8 -60.90 9.89 0.43
C ILE A 8 -60.46 8.68 -0.42
N PHE A 9 -60.59 8.82 -1.74
CA PHE A 9 -60.12 7.83 -2.72
C PHE A 9 -58.63 8.08 -2.98
N CYS A 10 -57.76 7.19 -2.52
CA CYS A 10 -56.32 7.27 -2.73
C CYS A 10 -55.98 6.70 -4.11
N PHE A 11 -55.59 7.55 -5.06
CA PHE A 11 -55.18 7.15 -6.41
C PHE A 11 -53.72 6.71 -6.36
N CYS A 12 -53.47 5.39 -6.29
CA CYS A 12 -52.12 4.84 -6.44
C CYS A 12 -51.69 4.91 -7.91
N CYS A 13 -50.90 5.92 -8.26
CA CYS A 13 -50.12 5.92 -9.50
C CYS A 13 -49.04 4.83 -9.43
N LEU A 14 -49.26 3.72 -10.14
CA LEU A 14 -48.25 2.70 -10.41
C LEU A 14 -47.21 3.27 -11.39
N PHE A 15 -46.11 3.78 -10.87
CA PHE A 15 -44.90 3.99 -11.67
C PHE A 15 -44.27 2.61 -11.95
N THR A 16 -44.39 2.13 -13.18
CA THR A 16 -43.61 1.00 -13.66
C THR A 16 -42.19 1.49 -13.94
N CYS A 17 -41.30 1.34 -12.96
CA CYS A 17 -39.87 1.53 -13.15
C CYS A 17 -39.35 0.42 -14.08
N TYR A 18 -39.08 0.74 -15.34
CA TYR A 18 -38.29 -0.15 -16.20
C TYR A 18 -36.85 -0.16 -15.69
N ALA A 19 -36.46 -1.22 -14.97
CA ALA A 19 -35.06 -1.47 -14.68
C ALA A 19 -34.33 -1.75 -15.99
N GLN A 20 -33.37 -0.89 -16.35
CA GLN A 20 -32.52 -1.09 -17.52
C GLN A 20 -31.74 -2.40 -17.34
N GLN A 21 -31.83 -3.30 -18.33
CA GLN A 21 -31.08 -4.55 -18.29
C GLN A 21 -29.58 -4.23 -18.26
N SER A 22 -28.89 -4.72 -17.23
CA SER A 22 -27.45 -4.51 -17.08
C SER A 22 -26.69 -5.19 -18.22
N TYR A 23 -25.55 -4.61 -18.62
CA TYR A 23 -24.62 -5.27 -19.53
C TYR A 23 -24.19 -6.63 -18.95
N PRO A 24 -23.94 -7.67 -19.79
CA PRO A 24 -23.50 -8.98 -19.33
C PRO A 24 -22.33 -8.90 -18.33
N TYR A 25 -22.32 -9.78 -17.31
CA TYR A 25 -21.28 -9.86 -16.27
C TYR A 25 -21.20 -8.68 -15.29
N TYR A 26 -22.15 -7.74 -15.33
CA TYR A 26 -22.19 -6.63 -14.37
C TYR A 26 -22.04 -7.09 -12.90
N ASN A 27 -22.69 -8.18 -12.52
CA ASN A 27 -22.62 -8.71 -11.15
C ASN A 27 -21.23 -9.24 -10.78
N ASP A 28 -20.51 -9.86 -11.72
CA ASP A 28 -19.12 -10.29 -11.51
C ASP A 28 -18.23 -9.07 -11.21
N ILE A 29 -18.42 -7.98 -11.96
CA ILE A 29 -17.68 -6.73 -11.76
C ILE A 29 -18.02 -6.08 -10.42
N GLN A 30 -19.29 -6.09 -10.01
CA GLN A 30 -19.67 -5.60 -8.68
C GLN A 30 -19.07 -6.44 -7.55
N ALA A 31 -18.99 -7.77 -7.73
CA ALA A 31 -18.36 -8.64 -6.75
C ALA A 31 -16.87 -8.31 -6.57
N PHE A 32 -16.14 -8.02 -7.65
CA PHE A 32 -14.76 -7.55 -7.57
C PHE A 32 -14.65 -6.24 -6.78
N LYS A 33 -15.49 -5.25 -7.09
CA LYS A 33 -15.50 -3.95 -6.38
C LYS A 33 -15.79 -4.11 -4.89
N GLN A 34 -16.72 -5.00 -4.51
CA GLN A 34 -17.01 -5.30 -3.12
C GLN A 34 -15.84 -5.99 -2.42
N GLN A 35 -15.20 -6.96 -3.09
CA GLN A 35 -14.00 -7.62 -2.57
C GLN A 35 -12.87 -6.61 -2.32
N ASP A 36 -12.64 -5.71 -3.27
CA ASP A 36 -11.59 -4.69 -3.20
C ASP A 36 -11.86 -3.63 -2.12
N ALA A 37 -13.13 -3.32 -1.86
CA ALA A 37 -13.51 -2.43 -0.77
C ALA A 37 -13.18 -3.02 0.62
N ILE A 38 -13.21 -4.35 0.77
CA ILE A 38 -12.87 -5.05 2.01
C ILE A 38 -11.36 -5.32 2.09
N HIS A 39 -10.76 -5.72 0.97
CA HIS A 39 -9.34 -6.05 0.86
C HIS A 39 -8.72 -5.31 -0.33
N PRO A 40 -8.27 -4.06 -0.13
CA PRO A 40 -7.67 -3.28 -1.20
C PRO A 40 -6.46 -4.01 -1.81
N PRO A 41 -6.43 -4.20 -3.14
CA PRO A 41 -5.30 -4.82 -3.83
C PRO A 41 -4.05 -3.93 -3.74
N GLY A 42 -2.88 -4.55 -3.68
CA GLY A 42 -1.60 -3.82 -3.70
C GLY A 42 -1.20 -3.33 -5.09
N ASN A 43 -0.41 -2.25 -5.14
CA ASN A 43 0.00 -1.56 -6.37
C ASN A 43 1.11 -2.26 -7.19
N ASP A 44 1.53 -3.47 -6.82
CA ASP A 44 2.64 -4.21 -7.47
C ASP A 44 2.28 -5.67 -7.81
N ALA A 45 0.99 -5.96 -7.89
CA ALA A 45 0.51 -7.29 -8.21
C ALA A 45 0.58 -7.59 -9.72
N ILE A 46 0.57 -8.89 -10.06
CA ILE A 46 0.37 -9.35 -11.43
C ILE A 46 -1.13 -9.55 -11.64
N LEU A 47 -1.67 -8.86 -12.63
CA LEU A 47 -3.10 -8.84 -12.91
C LEU A 47 -3.46 -9.82 -14.02
N PHE A 48 -4.28 -10.81 -13.67
CA PHE A 48 -4.83 -11.80 -14.59
C PHE A 48 -6.20 -11.33 -15.06
N ILE A 49 -6.40 -11.17 -16.37
CA ILE A 49 -7.68 -10.73 -16.96
C ILE A 49 -8.16 -11.69 -18.04
N GLY A 50 -9.47 -11.70 -18.26
CA GLY A 50 -10.09 -12.41 -19.36
C GLY A 50 -11.25 -13.29 -18.92
N SER A 51 -11.25 -14.53 -19.38
CA SER A 51 -12.43 -15.40 -19.37
C SER A 51 -12.41 -16.51 -18.32
N SER A 52 -13.44 -17.37 -18.38
CA SER A 52 -13.75 -18.41 -17.39
C SER A 52 -12.60 -19.33 -17.00
N SER A 53 -11.61 -19.62 -17.85
CA SER A 53 -10.45 -20.44 -17.41
C SER A 53 -9.67 -19.76 -16.29
N PHE A 54 -9.61 -18.43 -16.26
CA PHE A 54 -9.07 -17.70 -15.10
C PHE A 54 -10.10 -17.61 -13.96
N THR A 55 -11.39 -17.40 -14.25
CA THR A 55 -12.44 -17.38 -13.21
C THR A 55 -12.48 -18.67 -12.39
N TYR A 56 -12.30 -19.84 -13.03
CA TYR A 56 -12.30 -21.14 -12.36
C TYR A 56 -10.96 -21.51 -11.70
N TRP A 57 -9.90 -20.71 -11.88
CA TRP A 57 -8.62 -20.89 -11.21
C TRP A 57 -8.63 -20.17 -9.85
N GLN A 58 -9.54 -20.58 -8.97
CA GLN A 58 -9.82 -19.89 -7.71
C GLN A 58 -8.63 -19.88 -6.74
N ASP A 59 -7.75 -20.87 -6.85
CA ASP A 59 -6.54 -21.06 -6.05
C ASP A 59 -5.25 -20.63 -6.77
N VAL A 60 -5.33 -19.82 -7.82
CA VAL A 60 -4.17 -19.36 -8.62
C VAL A 60 -3.01 -18.82 -7.77
N ALA A 61 -3.30 -18.15 -6.65
CA ALA A 61 -2.27 -17.65 -5.74
C ALA A 61 -1.39 -18.77 -5.14
N ALA A 62 -1.95 -19.97 -4.92
CA ALA A 62 -1.20 -21.12 -4.41
C ALA A 62 -0.23 -21.70 -5.45
N TYR A 63 -0.48 -21.47 -6.74
CA TYR A 63 0.40 -21.88 -7.84
C TYR A 63 1.59 -20.93 -8.04
N PHE A 64 1.50 -19.71 -7.48
CA PHE A 64 2.52 -18.66 -7.59
C PHE A 64 2.77 -18.00 -6.23
N PRO A 65 3.26 -18.74 -5.21
CA PRO A 65 3.35 -18.26 -3.83
C PRO A 65 4.26 -17.04 -3.64
N GLU A 66 5.21 -16.84 -4.56
CA GLU A 66 6.13 -15.71 -4.56
C GLU A 66 5.57 -14.45 -5.25
N HIS A 67 4.36 -14.52 -5.81
CA HIS A 67 3.73 -13.41 -6.53
C HIS A 67 2.40 -13.04 -5.89
N ASP A 68 2.20 -11.74 -5.67
CA ASP A 68 0.87 -11.23 -5.39
C ASP A 68 0.06 -11.23 -6.71
N ILE A 69 -0.94 -12.10 -6.81
CA ILE A 69 -1.79 -12.26 -8.00
C ILE A 69 -3.16 -11.64 -7.73
N ILE A 70 -3.61 -10.79 -8.65
CA ILE A 70 -4.99 -10.31 -8.72
C ILE A 70 -5.66 -11.01 -9.90
N ASN A 71 -6.69 -11.80 -9.65
CA ASN A 71 -7.45 -12.47 -10.70
C ASN A 71 -8.77 -11.74 -10.95
N ARG A 72 -8.91 -11.15 -12.15
CA ARG A 72 -10.10 -10.47 -12.67
C ARG A 72 -10.58 -11.11 -13.98
N GLY A 73 -10.41 -12.43 -14.10
CA GLY A 73 -11.12 -13.21 -15.11
C GLY A 73 -12.59 -13.36 -14.72
N PHE A 74 -13.52 -13.06 -15.62
CA PHE A 74 -14.96 -13.17 -15.35
C PHE A 74 -15.71 -13.89 -16.47
N GLY A 75 -16.61 -14.79 -16.08
CA GLY A 75 -17.64 -15.42 -16.91
C GLY A 75 -17.21 -15.96 -18.28
N GLY A 76 -18.19 -16.29 -19.13
CA GLY A 76 -17.98 -16.63 -20.54
C GLY A 76 -17.54 -15.44 -21.40
N SER A 77 -16.80 -14.49 -20.84
CA SER A 77 -16.44 -13.23 -21.47
C SER A 77 -15.62 -13.45 -22.74
N ASN A 78 -15.84 -12.57 -23.69
CA ASN A 78 -15.07 -12.43 -24.91
C ASN A 78 -14.23 -11.14 -24.83
N LEU A 79 -13.38 -10.88 -25.83
CA LEU A 79 -12.51 -9.69 -25.80
C LEU A 79 -13.27 -8.36 -25.77
N LEU A 80 -14.49 -8.28 -26.34
CA LEU A 80 -15.31 -7.07 -26.28
C LEU A 80 -15.82 -6.79 -24.86
N ASP A 81 -16.16 -7.83 -24.09
CA ASP A 81 -16.59 -7.67 -22.70
C ASP A 81 -15.43 -7.17 -21.83
N VAL A 82 -14.21 -7.69 -22.04
CA VAL A 82 -13.00 -7.22 -21.35
C VAL A 82 -12.68 -5.76 -21.70
N ILE A 83 -12.86 -5.37 -22.96
CA ILE A 83 -12.71 -3.97 -23.39
C ILE A 83 -13.76 -3.08 -22.73
N HIS A 84 -15.02 -3.52 -22.69
CA HIS A 84 -16.12 -2.77 -22.07
C HIS A 84 -15.83 -2.47 -20.59
N TYR A 85 -15.32 -3.45 -19.85
CA TYR A 85 -15.00 -3.30 -18.44
C TYR A 85 -13.54 -2.93 -18.14
N ALA A 86 -12.75 -2.48 -19.12
CA ALA A 86 -11.32 -2.26 -18.93
C ALA A 86 -10.99 -1.28 -17.79
N ASP A 87 -11.81 -0.25 -17.60
CA ASP A 87 -11.65 0.69 -16.47
C ASP A 87 -11.81 0.00 -15.11
N ASP A 88 -12.73 -0.97 -15.02
CA ASP A 88 -13.02 -1.70 -13.79
C ASP A 88 -12.06 -2.87 -13.54
N VAL A 89 -11.63 -3.59 -14.58
CA VAL A 89 -10.87 -4.84 -14.43
C VAL A 89 -9.37 -4.70 -14.74
N ILE A 90 -8.95 -3.58 -15.32
CA ILE A 90 -7.54 -3.30 -15.67
C ILE A 90 -7.05 -2.05 -14.95
N PHE A 91 -7.68 -0.92 -15.25
CA PHE A 91 -7.13 0.38 -14.88
C PHE A 91 -7.34 0.76 -13.41
N ALA A 92 -8.19 0.03 -12.69
CA ALA A 92 -8.37 0.18 -11.26
C ALA A 92 -7.21 -0.36 -10.40
N TYR A 93 -6.29 -1.17 -10.95
CA TYR A 93 -5.38 -2.00 -10.14
C TYR A 93 -3.89 -1.61 -10.19
N HIS A 94 -3.50 -0.62 -11.01
CA HIS A 94 -2.10 -0.19 -11.19
C HIS A 94 -1.06 -1.35 -11.18
N PRO A 95 -1.25 -2.43 -11.94
CA PRO A 95 -0.44 -3.63 -11.78
C PRO A 95 0.99 -3.42 -12.27
N LYS A 96 1.91 -4.30 -11.85
CA LYS A 96 3.26 -4.36 -12.44
C LYS A 96 3.32 -5.15 -13.76
N GLN A 97 2.34 -6.01 -14.01
CA GLN A 97 2.22 -6.82 -15.23
C GLN A 97 0.78 -7.25 -15.46
N ILE A 98 0.38 -7.38 -16.73
CA ILE A 98 -0.94 -7.88 -17.13
C ILE A 98 -0.77 -9.22 -17.86
N VAL A 99 -1.52 -10.24 -17.43
CA VAL A 99 -1.61 -11.56 -18.07
C VAL A 99 -3.02 -11.73 -18.64
N ILE A 100 -3.13 -12.02 -19.92
CA ILE A 100 -4.40 -12.03 -20.67
C ILE A 100 -4.69 -13.45 -21.17
N TYR A 101 -5.86 -13.98 -20.84
CA TYR A 101 -6.42 -15.16 -21.48
C TYR A 101 -7.88 -14.93 -21.91
N CYS A 102 -8.08 -14.67 -23.20
CA CYS A 102 -9.41 -14.48 -23.77
C CYS A 102 -9.37 -14.71 -25.31
N GLY A 103 -10.48 -15.13 -25.91
CA GLY A 103 -10.60 -15.32 -27.36
C GLY A 103 -11.31 -16.62 -27.79
N GLU A 104 -11.32 -17.68 -26.96
CA GLU A 104 -12.05 -18.90 -27.31
C GLU A 104 -13.57 -18.67 -27.32
N ASN A 105 -14.07 -17.83 -26.42
CA ASN A 105 -15.49 -17.46 -26.36
C ASN A 105 -15.89 -16.58 -27.55
N ASP A 106 -14.99 -15.73 -28.05
CA ASP A 106 -15.22 -14.97 -29.29
C ASP A 106 -15.54 -15.91 -30.44
N LEU A 107 -14.69 -16.93 -30.66
CA LEU A 107 -14.88 -17.92 -31.73
C LEU A 107 -16.13 -18.79 -31.51
N ALA A 108 -16.48 -19.07 -30.26
CA ALA A 108 -17.64 -19.89 -29.93
C ALA A 108 -18.98 -19.14 -29.98
N SER A 109 -18.96 -17.80 -29.95
CA SER A 109 -20.19 -16.99 -29.93
C SER A 109 -21.00 -17.05 -31.24
N SER A 110 -20.31 -17.23 -32.38
CA SER A 110 -20.93 -17.33 -33.70
C SER A 110 -19.91 -17.82 -34.73
N ASP A 111 -20.35 -18.64 -35.68
CA ASP A 111 -19.52 -19.13 -36.78
C ASP A 111 -19.04 -18.01 -37.72
N THR A 112 -19.71 -16.85 -37.69
CA THR A 112 -19.31 -15.64 -38.43
C THR A 112 -18.09 -14.94 -37.86
N VAL A 113 -17.70 -15.24 -36.60
CA VAL A 113 -16.49 -14.69 -36.00
C VAL A 113 -15.26 -15.42 -36.55
N THR A 114 -14.44 -14.67 -37.28
CA THR A 114 -13.19 -15.16 -37.87
C THR A 114 -12.01 -15.01 -36.91
N ALA A 115 -10.94 -15.78 -37.13
CA ALA A 115 -9.68 -15.61 -36.38
C ALA A 115 -9.17 -14.17 -36.45
N ARG A 116 -9.21 -13.56 -37.65
CA ARG A 116 -8.85 -12.16 -37.88
C ARG A 116 -9.63 -11.19 -36.98
N MET A 117 -10.94 -11.39 -36.81
CA MET A 117 -11.75 -10.53 -35.93
C MET A 117 -11.30 -10.63 -34.47
N VAL A 118 -10.98 -11.84 -33.99
CA VAL A 118 -10.47 -12.05 -32.63
C VAL A 118 -9.11 -11.36 -32.44
N VAL A 119 -8.21 -11.49 -33.42
CA VAL A 119 -6.91 -10.80 -33.41
C VAL A 119 -7.10 -9.27 -33.39
N GLN A 120 -8.04 -8.73 -34.16
CA GLN A 120 -8.34 -7.29 -34.17
C GLN A 120 -8.90 -6.80 -32.83
N ARG A 121 -9.77 -7.58 -32.18
CA ARG A 121 -10.26 -7.27 -30.83
C ARG A 121 -9.13 -7.30 -29.80
N PHE A 122 -8.22 -8.26 -29.90
CA PHE A 122 -7.04 -8.29 -29.04
C PHE A 122 -6.16 -7.05 -29.26
N GLN A 123 -5.92 -6.66 -30.51
CA GLN A 123 -5.17 -5.44 -30.84
C GLN A 123 -5.85 -4.19 -30.29
N GLN A 124 -7.18 -4.12 -30.30
CA GLN A 124 -7.94 -3.04 -29.68
C GLN A 124 -7.71 -2.98 -28.16
N LEU A 125 -7.83 -4.12 -27.47
CA LEU A 125 -7.56 -4.21 -26.03
C LEU A 125 -6.12 -3.81 -25.71
N PHE A 126 -5.14 -4.34 -26.46
CA PHE A 126 -3.72 -4.02 -26.29
C PHE A 126 -3.45 -2.52 -26.49
N THR A 127 -4.05 -1.91 -27.51
CA THR A 127 -3.92 -0.47 -27.77
C THR A 127 -4.52 0.35 -26.64
N LEU A 128 -5.66 -0.06 -26.10
CA LEU A 128 -6.28 0.58 -24.93
C LEU A 128 -5.39 0.48 -23.68
N ILE A 129 -4.76 -0.67 -23.44
CA ILE A 129 -3.79 -0.84 -22.34
C ILE A 129 -2.60 0.10 -22.55
N ARG A 130 -2.01 0.11 -23.74
CA ARG A 130 -0.83 0.94 -24.05
C ARG A 130 -1.11 2.45 -23.98
N SER A 131 -2.35 2.90 -24.21
CA SER A 131 -2.67 4.33 -24.13
C SER A 131 -2.66 4.86 -22.69
N LYS A 132 -2.94 4.03 -21.70
CA LYS A 132 -2.93 4.40 -20.27
C LYS A 132 -1.69 3.91 -19.53
N MET A 133 -1.06 2.84 -20.00
CA MET A 133 0.10 2.20 -19.38
C MET A 133 1.16 1.86 -20.45
N PRO A 134 1.91 2.85 -20.98
CA PRO A 134 2.76 2.66 -22.17
C PRO A 134 3.83 1.58 -22.03
N GLU A 135 4.42 1.43 -20.84
CA GLU A 135 5.56 0.52 -20.59
C GLU A 135 5.18 -0.78 -19.86
N ILE A 136 3.90 -1.00 -19.54
CA ILE A 136 3.48 -2.16 -18.75
C ILE A 136 3.82 -3.49 -19.45
N PRO A 137 4.44 -4.47 -18.79
CA PRO A 137 4.59 -5.80 -19.34
C PRO A 137 3.24 -6.48 -19.59
N VAL A 138 3.03 -7.01 -20.80
CA VAL A 138 1.79 -7.71 -21.19
C VAL A 138 2.12 -9.12 -21.70
N VAL A 139 1.52 -10.12 -21.07
CA VAL A 139 1.63 -11.53 -21.48
C VAL A 139 0.30 -12.00 -22.03
N PHE A 140 0.30 -12.61 -23.22
CA PHE A 140 -0.88 -13.30 -23.73
C PHE A 140 -0.72 -14.80 -23.63
N VAL A 141 -1.70 -15.47 -23.02
CA VAL A 141 -1.78 -16.93 -22.93
C VAL A 141 -2.51 -17.44 -24.15
N SER A 142 -1.88 -18.33 -24.92
CA SER A 142 -2.48 -18.92 -26.11
C SER A 142 -3.86 -19.53 -25.80
N LEU A 143 -4.81 -19.41 -26.72
CA LEU A 143 -6.07 -20.15 -26.68
C LEU A 143 -5.74 -21.65 -26.54
N LYS A 144 -6.41 -22.38 -25.64
CA LYS A 144 -6.12 -23.80 -25.36
C LYS A 144 -6.97 -24.73 -26.23
N PRO A 145 -6.53 -25.97 -26.49
CA PRO A 145 -7.28 -26.95 -27.25
C PRO A 145 -8.36 -27.61 -26.39
N SER A 146 -9.51 -26.96 -26.23
CA SER A 146 -10.63 -27.50 -25.46
C SER A 146 -11.37 -28.62 -26.22
N PRO A 147 -11.55 -29.84 -25.68
CA PRO A 147 -12.20 -30.94 -26.41
C PRO A 147 -13.62 -30.63 -26.90
N SER A 148 -14.43 -29.96 -26.07
CA SER A 148 -15.77 -29.46 -26.45
C SER A 148 -15.77 -28.46 -27.61
N ARG A 149 -14.61 -27.88 -27.94
CA ARG A 149 -14.42 -26.90 -29.02
C ARG A 149 -13.43 -27.38 -30.08
N SER A 150 -13.22 -28.68 -30.21
CA SER A 150 -12.28 -29.28 -31.18
C SER A 150 -12.48 -28.76 -32.61
N ARG A 151 -13.74 -28.53 -33.04
CA ARG A 151 -14.07 -27.95 -34.35
C ARG A 151 -13.48 -26.55 -34.60
N LEU A 152 -13.17 -25.80 -33.54
CA LEU A 152 -12.63 -24.44 -33.61
C LEU A 152 -11.10 -24.40 -33.56
N MET A 153 -10.44 -25.53 -33.31
CA MET A 153 -8.97 -25.60 -33.17
C MET A 153 -8.20 -24.98 -34.35
N PRO A 154 -8.56 -25.19 -35.63
CA PRO A 154 -7.86 -24.54 -36.73
C PRO A 154 -7.88 -23.01 -36.64
N ARG A 155 -9.03 -22.42 -36.26
CA ARG A 155 -9.14 -20.97 -36.04
C ARG A 155 -8.37 -20.53 -34.79
N MET A 156 -8.38 -21.32 -33.72
CA MET A 156 -7.60 -21.01 -32.51
C MET A 156 -6.09 -20.98 -32.79
N GLN A 157 -5.59 -21.91 -33.61
CA GLN A 157 -4.19 -21.92 -34.03
C GLN A 157 -3.83 -20.68 -34.87
N GLU A 158 -4.73 -20.24 -35.76
CA GLU A 158 -4.56 -19.01 -36.52
C GLU A 158 -4.50 -17.78 -35.59
N VAL A 159 -5.44 -17.66 -34.64
CA VAL A 159 -5.42 -16.59 -33.63
C VAL A 159 -4.12 -16.60 -32.83
N ASN A 160 -3.71 -17.77 -32.32
CA ASN A 160 -2.49 -17.93 -31.53
C ASN A 160 -1.25 -17.51 -32.32
N LYS A 161 -1.14 -17.95 -33.58
CA LYS A 161 -0.04 -17.59 -34.48
C LYS A 161 0.02 -16.09 -34.71
N ASP A 162 -1.11 -15.45 -35.01
CA ASP A 162 -1.15 -14.04 -35.38
C ASP A 162 -0.99 -13.11 -34.17
N ILE A 163 -1.55 -13.47 -33.00
CA ILE A 163 -1.27 -12.75 -31.75
C ILE A 163 0.21 -12.86 -31.37
N LYS A 164 0.81 -14.06 -31.45
CA LYS A 164 2.24 -14.26 -31.20
C LYS A 164 3.09 -13.37 -32.13
N LYS A 165 2.77 -13.36 -33.43
CA LYS A 165 3.45 -12.53 -34.43
C LYS A 165 3.29 -11.03 -34.14
N PHE A 166 2.11 -10.60 -33.71
CA PHE A 166 1.85 -9.22 -33.33
C PHE A 166 2.69 -8.83 -32.10
N LEU A 167 2.68 -9.62 -31.03
CA LEU A 167 3.38 -9.35 -29.78
C LEU A 167 4.90 -9.36 -29.92
N HIS A 168 5.46 -10.18 -30.80
CA HIS A 168 6.91 -10.17 -31.08
C HIS A 168 7.42 -8.81 -31.61
N ARG A 169 6.53 -7.98 -32.15
CA ARG A 169 6.88 -6.64 -32.66
C ARG A 169 6.66 -5.53 -31.64
N GLN A 170 6.15 -5.86 -30.46
CA GLN A 170 5.87 -4.91 -29.39
C GLN A 170 6.97 -4.97 -28.34
N ARG A 171 7.13 -3.87 -27.59
CA ARG A 171 8.02 -3.84 -26.42
C ARG A 171 7.29 -4.38 -25.20
N HIS A 172 8.05 -4.96 -24.27
CA HIS A 172 7.54 -5.44 -22.98
C HIS A 172 6.35 -6.40 -23.13
N THR A 173 6.49 -7.37 -24.03
CA THR A 173 5.45 -8.35 -24.35
C THR A 173 6.00 -9.77 -24.41
N ASP A 174 5.15 -10.73 -24.02
CA ASP A 174 5.45 -12.15 -24.17
C ASP A 174 4.20 -12.94 -24.61
N PHE A 175 4.41 -14.11 -25.20
CA PHE A 175 3.37 -15.04 -25.61
C PHE A 175 3.64 -16.42 -25.01
N VAL A 176 2.73 -16.87 -24.16
CA VAL A 176 2.84 -18.17 -23.47
C VAL A 176 2.02 -19.21 -24.19
N ASP A 177 2.71 -20.21 -24.74
CA ASP A 177 2.12 -21.31 -25.50
C ASP A 177 1.73 -22.48 -24.59
N VAL A 178 0.51 -22.41 -24.06
CA VAL A 178 -0.15 -23.53 -23.37
C VAL A 178 -0.79 -24.51 -24.35
N TYR A 179 -1.12 -24.06 -25.58
CA TYR A 179 -1.83 -24.88 -26.56
C TYR A 179 -1.10 -26.19 -26.84
N HIS A 180 0.17 -26.11 -27.25
CA HIS A 180 0.95 -27.30 -27.58
C HIS A 180 1.30 -28.13 -26.34
N LYS A 181 1.34 -27.53 -25.14
CA LYS A 181 1.61 -28.25 -23.88
C LYS A 181 0.44 -29.17 -23.49
N MET A 182 -0.77 -28.82 -23.91
CA MET A 182 -2.01 -29.56 -23.65
C MET A 182 -2.34 -30.61 -24.71
N LEU A 183 -1.48 -30.79 -25.71
CA LEU A 183 -1.58 -31.87 -26.70
C LEU A 183 -0.69 -33.05 -26.32
N GLN A 184 -1.11 -34.23 -26.75
CA GLN A 184 -0.29 -35.43 -26.87
C GLN A 184 0.75 -35.26 -27.99
N LYS A 185 1.72 -36.16 -28.05
CA LYS A 185 2.76 -36.15 -29.10
C LYS A 185 2.19 -36.33 -30.52
N ASP A 186 1.06 -37.01 -30.65
CA ASP A 186 0.35 -37.22 -31.92
C ASP A 186 -0.56 -36.03 -32.32
N GLY A 187 -0.59 -34.97 -31.51
CA GLY A 187 -1.41 -33.78 -31.74
C GLY A 187 -2.85 -33.89 -31.23
N THR A 188 -3.24 -35.02 -30.62
CA THR A 188 -4.56 -35.16 -29.98
C THR A 188 -4.61 -34.43 -28.63
N ILE A 189 -5.80 -34.07 -28.17
CA ILE A 189 -5.98 -33.35 -26.91
C ILE A 189 -5.79 -34.31 -25.73
N LYS A 190 -5.04 -33.88 -24.70
CA LYS A 190 -5.01 -34.57 -23.41
C LYS A 190 -6.32 -34.33 -22.65
N ALA A 191 -7.33 -35.14 -22.95
CA ALA A 191 -8.69 -34.97 -22.44
C ALA A 191 -8.79 -35.08 -20.90
N ASP A 192 -7.86 -35.78 -20.27
CA ASP A 192 -7.73 -35.93 -18.83
C ASP A 192 -7.34 -34.63 -18.09
N LEU A 193 -6.96 -33.57 -18.81
CA LEU A 193 -6.71 -32.24 -18.24
C LEU A 193 -7.99 -31.41 -18.03
N PHE A 194 -9.14 -31.90 -18.49
CA PHE A 194 -10.40 -31.17 -18.50
C PHE A 194 -11.41 -31.76 -17.53
N LYS A 195 -12.32 -30.91 -17.05
CA LYS A 195 -13.50 -31.30 -16.27
C LYS A 195 -14.49 -32.05 -17.16
N SER A 196 -15.58 -32.53 -16.56
CA SER A 196 -16.67 -33.22 -17.27
C SER A 196 -17.30 -32.40 -18.40
N ASP A 197 -17.25 -31.06 -18.31
CA ASP A 197 -17.70 -30.15 -19.37
C ASP A 197 -16.80 -30.11 -20.60
N GLN A 198 -15.63 -30.77 -20.56
CA GLN A 198 -14.66 -30.82 -21.66
C GLN A 198 -14.23 -29.43 -22.14
N LEU A 199 -14.32 -28.40 -21.28
CA LEU A 199 -14.00 -27.01 -21.58
C LEU A 199 -13.06 -26.43 -20.53
N HIS A 200 -13.42 -26.53 -19.25
CA HIS A 200 -12.63 -25.97 -18.16
C HIS A 200 -11.64 -27.01 -17.64
N MET A 201 -10.50 -26.55 -17.15
CA MET A 201 -9.41 -27.43 -16.72
C MET A 201 -9.61 -27.92 -15.30
N ASN A 202 -9.09 -29.11 -15.01
CA ASN A 202 -8.86 -29.57 -13.65
C ASN A 202 -7.47 -29.10 -13.16
N ALA A 203 -7.07 -29.52 -11.94
CA ALA A 203 -5.79 -29.14 -11.35
C ALA A 203 -4.59 -29.52 -12.24
N ALA A 204 -4.59 -30.70 -12.87
CA ALA A 204 -3.50 -31.11 -13.76
C ALA A 204 -3.38 -30.22 -15.02
N GLY A 205 -4.50 -29.71 -15.54
CA GLY A 205 -4.48 -28.70 -16.60
C GLY A 205 -3.89 -27.36 -16.12
N TYR A 206 -4.24 -26.92 -14.92
CA TYR A 206 -3.67 -25.71 -14.31
C TYR A 206 -2.18 -25.87 -13.97
N ASP A 207 -1.70 -27.06 -13.59
CA ASP A 207 -0.27 -27.33 -13.41
C ASP A 207 0.54 -27.10 -14.69
N ILE A 208 -0.03 -27.45 -15.85
CA ILE A 208 0.61 -27.18 -17.14
C ILE A 208 0.68 -25.68 -17.41
N TRP A 209 -0.41 -24.95 -17.11
CA TRP A 209 -0.46 -23.50 -17.26
C TRP A 209 0.52 -22.81 -16.32
N GLN A 210 0.58 -23.23 -15.06
CA GLN A 210 1.54 -22.72 -14.07
C GLN A 210 2.97 -22.84 -14.59
N LYS A 211 3.38 -24.03 -15.04
CA LYS A 211 4.74 -24.28 -15.54
C LYS A 211 5.06 -23.47 -16.79
N ALA A 212 4.07 -23.24 -17.65
CA ALA A 212 4.23 -22.43 -18.85
C ALA A 212 4.28 -20.93 -18.54
N LEU A 213 3.51 -20.45 -17.56
CA LEU A 213 3.40 -19.05 -17.19
C LEU A 213 4.54 -18.57 -16.30
N ALA A 214 5.01 -19.39 -15.36
CA ALA A 214 5.99 -18.99 -14.34
C ALA A 214 7.22 -18.25 -14.91
N PRO A 215 7.85 -18.69 -16.02
CA PRO A 215 9.00 -17.99 -16.58
C PRO A 215 8.68 -16.62 -17.23
N ALA A 216 7.42 -16.40 -17.62
CA ALA A 216 6.96 -15.16 -18.24
C ALA A 216 6.48 -14.12 -17.21
N LEU A 217 6.33 -14.52 -15.94
CA LEU A 217 5.93 -13.60 -14.89
C LEU A 217 7.10 -12.73 -14.45
N MET A 218 6.84 -11.44 -14.21
CA MET A 218 7.83 -10.55 -13.61
C MET A 218 8.25 -11.08 -12.24
N ALA A 219 9.55 -11.02 -11.98
CA ALA A 219 10.13 -11.50 -10.74
C ALA A 219 9.38 -10.97 -9.49
N PRO A 220 9.31 -11.78 -8.42
CA PRO A 220 8.89 -11.31 -7.11
C PRO A 220 9.69 -10.07 -6.75
N GLN A 221 9.02 -9.00 -6.32
CA GLN A 221 9.75 -7.89 -5.72
C GLN A 221 10.02 -8.28 -4.27
N LYS A 222 11.29 -8.31 -3.85
CA LYS A 222 11.63 -8.50 -2.44
C LYS A 222 10.95 -7.38 -1.64
N LYS A 223 10.01 -7.76 -0.78
CA LYS A 223 9.34 -6.85 0.15
C LYS A 223 10.36 -6.35 1.17
N THR A 224 10.44 -5.05 1.37
CA THR A 224 11.32 -4.45 2.38
C THR A 224 10.54 -4.35 3.68
N MET A 225 11.07 -4.97 4.74
CA MET A 225 10.54 -4.85 6.09
C MET A 225 11.33 -3.81 6.88
N LEU A 226 10.64 -2.96 7.65
CA LEU A 226 11.26 -1.95 8.50
C LEU A 226 10.63 -1.96 9.88
N GLN A 227 11.46 -1.95 10.92
CA GLN A 227 11.06 -1.69 12.29
C GLN A 227 11.22 -0.19 12.59
N VAL A 228 10.12 0.56 12.49
CA VAL A 228 10.13 2.02 12.63
C VAL A 228 9.61 2.44 14.00
N ALA A 229 10.18 3.49 14.59
CA ALA A 229 9.62 4.08 15.81
C ALA A 229 9.59 5.62 15.80
N THR A 230 8.72 6.19 16.63
CA THR A 230 8.81 7.58 17.09
C THR A 230 8.94 7.59 18.60
N TYR A 231 9.84 8.41 19.13
CA TYR A 231 10.07 8.46 20.57
C TYR A 231 10.49 9.85 21.07
N ASN A 232 9.60 10.53 21.79
CA ASN A 232 9.97 11.73 22.54
C ASN A 232 10.80 11.30 23.76
N LEU A 233 12.03 11.80 23.85
CA LEU A 233 13.01 11.34 24.84
C LEU A 233 12.98 12.12 26.14
N ARG A 234 12.17 13.19 26.20
CA ARG A 234 12.18 14.22 27.23
C ARG A 234 13.52 14.96 27.30
N LEU A 235 13.49 16.28 27.20
CA LEU A 235 14.72 17.07 27.34
C LEU A 235 15.41 16.86 28.70
N ASN A 236 16.73 16.97 28.73
CA ASN A 236 17.47 16.88 29.99
C ASN A 236 17.31 18.15 30.84
N VAL A 237 16.48 18.07 31.89
CA VAL A 237 16.31 19.13 32.90
C VAL A 237 16.47 18.58 34.31
N ALA A 238 17.16 19.34 35.17
CA ALA A 238 17.38 18.95 36.57
C ALA A 238 16.08 18.82 37.37
N PHE A 239 15.02 19.52 36.96
CA PHE A 239 13.68 19.45 37.56
C PHE A 239 13.11 18.03 37.56
N ASP A 240 13.45 17.20 36.57
CA ASP A 240 12.95 15.83 36.47
C ASP A 240 13.58 14.90 37.53
N SER A 241 14.57 15.36 38.30
CA SER A 241 15.16 14.64 39.45
C SER A 241 15.63 13.22 39.08
N ALA A 242 15.08 12.18 39.70
CA ALA A 242 15.38 10.79 39.35
C ALA A 242 15.08 10.48 37.87
N ASN A 243 14.15 11.19 37.24
CA ASN A 243 13.85 11.08 35.81
C ASN A 243 14.68 12.02 34.93
N ALA A 244 15.74 12.65 35.45
CA ALA A 244 16.68 13.40 34.59
C ALA A 244 17.45 12.45 33.66
N TRP A 245 17.90 12.96 32.51
CA TRP A 245 18.52 12.16 31.46
C TRP A 245 19.70 11.27 31.89
N PRO A 246 20.64 11.71 32.76
CA PRO A 246 21.74 10.85 33.21
C PRO A 246 21.28 9.53 33.83
N HIS A 247 20.06 9.47 34.36
CA HIS A 247 19.46 8.29 34.99
C HIS A 247 18.58 7.47 34.03
N ARG A 248 18.30 7.97 32.82
CA ARG A 248 17.44 7.31 31.82
C ARG A 248 18.17 6.93 30.53
N LYS A 249 19.34 7.51 30.24
CA LYS A 249 20.04 7.32 28.96
C LYS A 249 20.27 5.85 28.59
N GLU A 250 20.70 5.02 29.54
CA GLU A 250 20.89 3.59 29.30
C GLU A 250 19.57 2.85 29.15
N MET A 251 18.51 3.25 29.88
CA MET A 251 17.17 2.67 29.69
C MET A 251 16.64 2.91 28.27
N VAL A 252 16.86 4.11 27.73
CA VAL A 252 16.47 4.48 26.37
C VAL A 252 17.30 3.71 25.32
N LYS A 253 18.62 3.66 25.47
CA LYS A 253 19.51 2.93 24.57
C LYS A 253 19.19 1.44 24.55
N ASP A 254 19.00 0.83 25.72
CA ASP A 254 18.67 -0.59 25.86
C ASP A 254 17.32 -0.91 25.21
N LEU A 255 16.30 -0.04 25.38
CA LEU A 255 15.00 -0.21 24.74
C LEU A 255 15.14 -0.20 23.21
N ILE A 256 15.80 0.83 22.66
CA ILE A 256 15.99 0.98 21.20
C ILE A 256 16.68 -0.27 20.61
N GLN A 257 17.70 -0.77 21.29
CA GLN A 257 18.49 -1.92 20.83
C GLN A 257 17.73 -3.25 21.00
N TYR A 258 17.06 -3.45 22.14
CA TYR A 258 16.31 -4.68 22.42
C TYR A 258 15.11 -4.86 21.48
N HIS A 259 14.42 -3.76 21.15
CA HIS A 259 13.33 -3.77 20.18
C HIS A 259 13.80 -3.63 18.72
N GLU A 260 15.12 -3.64 18.49
CA GLU A 260 15.77 -3.65 17.17
C GLU A 260 15.20 -2.59 16.21
N PHE A 261 15.04 -1.35 16.67
CA PHE A 261 14.55 -0.28 15.80
C PHE A 261 15.51 -0.11 14.61
N ASP A 262 15.00 -0.20 13.40
CA ASP A 262 15.76 -0.02 12.17
C ASP A 262 16.01 1.45 11.88
N ILE A 263 14.98 2.26 12.09
CA ILE A 263 14.98 3.70 11.88
C ILE A 263 13.95 4.33 12.81
N PHE A 264 14.30 5.44 13.47
CA PHE A 264 13.42 6.06 14.44
C PHE A 264 13.61 7.57 14.53
N GLY A 265 12.49 8.28 14.73
CA GLY A 265 12.47 9.70 15.02
C GLY A 265 12.55 9.95 16.51
N VAL A 266 13.39 10.90 16.92
CA VAL A 266 13.47 11.36 18.32
C VAL A 266 13.00 12.81 18.44
N GLN A 267 12.39 13.16 19.56
CA GLN A 267 11.99 14.53 19.90
C GLN A 267 12.59 14.94 21.25
N GLU A 268 12.70 16.25 21.48
CA GLU A 268 13.24 16.90 22.70
C GLU A 268 14.71 16.63 23.03
N ALA A 269 15.40 15.79 22.26
CA ALA A 269 16.81 15.50 22.50
C ALA A 269 17.66 16.78 22.39
N LEU A 270 18.36 17.15 23.46
CA LEU A 270 19.39 18.19 23.43
C LEU A 270 20.71 17.65 22.88
N SER A 271 21.64 18.52 22.48
CA SER A 271 22.97 18.15 21.94
C SER A 271 23.73 17.14 22.82
N GLY A 272 23.65 17.26 24.16
CA GLY A 272 24.23 16.26 25.07
C GLY A 272 23.59 14.88 24.95
N GLN A 273 22.26 14.82 24.87
CA GLN A 273 21.51 13.56 24.69
C GLN A 273 21.80 12.93 23.33
N MET A 274 21.93 13.76 22.28
CA MET A 274 22.35 13.31 20.95
C MET A 274 23.71 12.60 21.00
N LYS A 275 24.70 13.18 21.69
CA LYS A 275 26.02 12.56 21.89
C LYS A 275 25.97 11.24 22.64
N ASP A 276 25.14 11.14 23.68
CA ASP A 276 24.95 9.88 24.41
C ASP A 276 24.31 8.79 23.51
N LEU A 277 23.39 9.16 22.60
CA LEU A 277 22.78 8.22 21.65
C LEU A 277 23.75 7.78 20.54
N GLU A 278 24.68 8.65 20.12
CA GLU A 278 25.74 8.35 19.16
C GLU A 278 26.70 7.24 19.65
N GLU A 279 26.73 6.95 20.95
CA GLU A 279 27.45 5.80 21.50
C GLU A 279 26.94 4.46 20.91
N MET A 280 25.68 4.41 20.46
CA MET A 280 25.11 3.25 19.77
C MET A 280 25.66 3.13 18.33
N GLN A 281 26.88 2.61 18.21
CA GLN A 281 27.69 2.63 16.98
C GLN A 281 27.03 2.05 15.71
N GLN A 282 25.99 1.23 15.83
CA GLN A 282 25.23 0.71 14.68
C GLN A 282 24.33 1.76 14.01
N TYR A 283 24.03 2.86 14.71
CA TYR A 283 23.19 3.94 14.20
C TYR A 283 24.03 5.11 13.69
N ALA A 284 23.46 5.84 12.76
CA ALA A 284 23.83 7.21 12.41
C ALA A 284 22.55 8.06 12.46
N HIS A 285 22.67 9.39 12.38
CA HIS A 285 21.50 10.27 12.40
C HIS A 285 21.61 11.43 11.42
N VAL A 286 20.46 12.02 11.13
CA VAL A 286 20.32 13.33 10.48
C VAL A 286 19.45 14.21 11.37
N GLY A 287 19.68 15.51 11.31
CA GLY A 287 18.91 16.50 12.08
C GLY A 287 19.82 17.55 12.70
N VAL A 288 19.23 18.70 13.01
CA VAL A 288 19.93 19.83 13.64
C VAL A 288 19.10 20.40 14.78
N GLY A 289 19.76 21.12 15.69
CA GLY A 289 19.13 21.85 16.78
C GLY A 289 18.21 22.96 16.24
N ARG A 290 17.00 23.04 16.80
CA ARG A 290 15.96 23.95 16.31
C ARG A 290 16.24 25.43 16.53
N ASN A 291 17.15 25.83 17.43
CA ASN A 291 17.34 27.25 17.76
C ASN A 291 18.26 27.97 16.78
N ASP A 292 19.18 27.24 16.13
CA ASP A 292 20.23 27.84 15.30
C ASP A 292 20.53 27.07 14.00
N GLY A 293 19.90 25.91 13.79
CA GLY A 293 20.16 25.05 12.65
C GLY A 293 21.47 24.26 12.75
N LYS A 294 22.04 24.14 13.95
CA LYS A 294 23.28 23.43 14.24
C LYS A 294 23.10 22.51 15.45
N ASP A 295 23.53 22.95 16.63
CA ASP A 295 23.50 22.20 17.88
C ASP A 295 22.76 22.92 19.03
N GLY A 296 22.18 24.09 18.75
CA GLY A 296 21.38 24.84 19.69
C GLY A 296 19.93 24.33 19.80
N GLY A 297 19.51 24.04 21.02
CA GLY A 297 18.13 23.65 21.34
C GLY A 297 17.84 22.17 21.11
N GLU A 298 16.56 21.82 21.15
CA GLU A 298 16.06 20.46 20.93
C GLU A 298 16.14 20.06 19.45
N TYR A 299 16.34 18.77 19.21
CA TYR A 299 16.37 18.15 17.90
C TYR A 299 15.04 17.43 17.59
N SER A 300 14.71 17.35 16.30
CA SER A 300 13.76 16.39 15.73
C SER A 300 14.51 15.35 14.90
N ALA A 301 15.59 14.77 15.42
CA ALA A 301 16.52 13.95 14.64
C ALA A 301 15.92 12.60 14.19
N ILE A 302 16.46 12.05 13.10
CA ILE A 302 16.13 10.70 12.62
C ILE A 302 17.39 9.84 12.74
N PHE A 303 17.34 8.83 13.61
CA PHE A 303 18.37 7.80 13.72
C PHE A 303 18.04 6.61 12.82
N TYR A 304 19.06 6.01 12.21
CA TYR A 304 18.89 4.87 11.29
C TYR A 304 20.06 3.90 11.39
N ASN A 305 19.79 2.60 11.22
CA ASN A 305 20.80 1.57 11.20
C ASN A 305 21.65 1.72 9.92
N LYS A 306 22.90 2.16 10.07
CA LYS A 306 23.78 2.49 8.94
C LYS A 306 24.27 1.26 8.17
N HIS A 307 24.05 0.06 8.69
CA HIS A 307 24.33 -1.19 7.97
C HIS A 307 23.19 -1.56 7.01
N LYS A 308 21.95 -1.13 7.29
CA LYS A 308 20.77 -1.41 6.47
C LYS A 308 20.44 -0.30 5.49
N TYR A 309 20.69 0.96 5.86
CA TYR A 309 20.26 2.12 5.08
C TYR A 309 21.40 3.08 4.75
N GLN A 310 21.26 3.77 3.63
CA GLN A 310 22.08 4.90 3.21
C GLN A 310 21.19 6.13 3.04
N VAL A 311 21.66 7.30 3.52
CA VAL A 311 21.00 8.57 3.24
C VAL A 311 21.39 9.02 1.84
N ILE A 312 20.39 9.25 0.99
CA ILE A 312 20.57 9.79 -0.37
C ILE A 312 20.47 11.32 -0.34
N GLN A 313 19.50 11.83 0.42
CA GLN A 313 19.27 13.25 0.59
C GLN A 313 18.64 13.48 1.97
N SER A 314 18.97 14.59 2.62
CA SER A 314 18.34 15.00 3.87
C SER A 314 18.20 16.50 3.95
N GLY A 315 17.31 16.98 4.81
CA GLY A 315 17.15 18.40 5.07
C GLY A 315 16.36 18.68 6.34
N ASN A 316 16.27 19.95 6.67
CA ASN A 316 15.50 20.45 7.80
C ASN A 316 14.73 21.70 7.34
N PHE A 317 13.60 21.96 7.98
CA PHE A 317 12.88 23.21 7.81
C PHE A 317 12.14 23.58 9.09
N TRP A 318 12.03 24.87 9.36
CA TRP A 318 11.29 25.40 10.50
C TRP A 318 9.80 25.49 10.19
N LEU A 319 8.97 25.16 11.19
CA LEU A 319 7.51 25.14 11.06
C LEU A 319 6.98 26.57 11.25
N SER A 320 7.26 27.43 10.28
CA SER A 320 6.94 28.85 10.30
C SER A 320 6.78 29.42 8.88
N PRO A 321 6.32 30.68 8.74
CA PRO A 321 6.32 31.37 7.45
C PRO A 321 7.70 31.59 6.81
N THR A 322 8.80 31.38 7.54
CA THR A 322 10.19 31.46 7.04
C THR A 322 10.93 30.14 7.29
N PRO A 323 10.57 29.06 6.57
CA PRO A 323 11.02 27.69 6.84
C PRO A 323 12.52 27.45 6.67
N GLU A 324 13.22 28.35 5.98
CA GLU A 324 14.66 28.29 5.72
C GLU A 324 15.53 28.76 6.90
N LYS A 325 14.95 29.35 7.96
CA LYS A 325 15.70 29.89 9.10
C LYS A 325 15.00 29.69 10.45
N PRO A 326 15.75 29.60 11.57
CA PRO A 326 15.17 29.51 12.91
C PRO A 326 14.17 30.63 13.20
N SER A 327 12.92 30.25 13.44
CA SER A 327 11.81 31.20 13.64
C SER A 327 10.58 30.51 14.25
N LYS A 328 9.79 31.27 15.02
CA LYS A 328 8.47 30.82 15.49
C LYS A 328 7.43 30.98 14.39
N GLY A 329 6.50 30.05 14.27
CA GLY A 329 5.38 30.11 13.33
C GLY A 329 4.09 30.54 14.03
N TRP A 330 3.37 31.52 13.46
CA TRP A 330 2.02 31.91 13.90
C TRP A 330 1.90 32.13 15.42
N ASP A 331 1.06 31.35 16.08
CA ASP A 331 0.77 31.36 17.51
C ASP A 331 1.63 30.37 18.31
N ALA A 332 2.71 29.83 17.73
CA ALA A 332 3.61 28.92 18.42
C ALA A 332 4.34 29.57 19.59
N ALA A 333 4.39 28.86 20.72
CA ALA A 333 5.19 29.27 21.87
C ALA A 333 6.70 29.07 21.63
N TYR A 334 7.08 28.07 20.83
CA TYR A 334 8.48 27.72 20.61
C TYR A 334 8.85 27.67 19.12
N ILE A 335 10.15 27.78 18.84
CA ILE A 335 10.68 27.47 17.51
C ILE A 335 10.53 25.96 17.31
N ARG A 336 9.90 25.53 16.22
CA ARG A 336 9.69 24.10 15.92
C ARG A 336 10.31 23.74 14.56
N ILE A 337 10.78 22.50 14.42
CA ILE A 337 11.54 22.03 13.27
C ILE A 337 11.05 20.64 12.82
N CYS A 338 11.09 20.42 11.51
CA CYS A 338 10.95 19.10 10.91
C CYS A 338 12.24 18.72 10.19
N THR A 339 12.74 17.52 10.49
CA THR A 339 13.88 16.89 9.82
C THR A 339 13.34 15.83 8.87
N TRP A 340 13.94 15.71 7.68
CA TRP A 340 13.54 14.69 6.72
C TRP A 340 14.75 14.10 6.01
N ALA A 341 14.60 12.87 5.52
CA ALA A 341 15.57 12.23 4.66
C ALA A 341 14.96 11.22 3.69
N CYS A 342 15.55 11.14 2.51
CA CYS A 342 15.43 10.04 1.57
C CYS A 342 16.48 8.98 1.93
N PHE A 343 16.02 7.78 2.23
CA PHE A 343 16.84 6.62 2.53
C PHE A 343 16.78 5.62 1.39
N GLN A 344 17.90 4.96 1.12
CA GLN A 344 17.96 3.77 0.29
C GLN A 344 18.26 2.55 1.15
N VAL A 345 17.46 1.51 0.96
CA VAL A 345 17.70 0.17 1.52
C VAL A 345 18.87 -0.46 0.78
N LYS A 346 19.95 -0.80 1.48
CA LYS A 346 21.18 -1.30 0.83
C LYS A 346 20.98 -2.64 0.12
N GLU A 347 20.14 -3.53 0.66
CA GLU A 347 19.90 -4.85 0.06
C GLU A 347 19.09 -4.77 -1.24
N SER A 348 18.01 -3.97 -1.25
CA SER A 348 17.05 -3.94 -2.36
C SER A 348 17.21 -2.75 -3.31
N GLY A 349 17.96 -1.72 -2.90
CA GLY A 349 18.07 -0.45 -3.63
C GLY A 349 16.80 0.42 -3.59
N LYS A 350 15.70 -0.05 -2.98
CA LYS A 350 14.45 0.71 -2.83
C LYS A 350 14.68 1.96 -2.00
N GLN A 351 13.99 3.04 -2.37
CA GLN A 351 14.04 4.31 -1.65
C GLN A 351 12.74 4.57 -0.88
N PHE A 352 12.85 5.28 0.24
CA PHE A 352 11.72 5.77 1.01
C PHE A 352 12.09 7.08 1.72
N PHE A 353 11.07 7.86 2.08
CA PHE A 353 11.26 9.08 2.85
C PHE A 353 10.76 8.91 4.28
N MET A 354 11.46 9.53 5.22
CA MET A 354 10.98 9.72 6.58
C MET A 354 11.07 11.18 6.97
N PHE A 355 9.99 11.68 7.58
CA PHE A 355 9.87 12.99 8.18
C PHE A 355 9.68 12.82 9.69
N ASN A 356 10.42 13.57 10.50
CA ASN A 356 10.29 13.59 11.94
C ASN A 356 10.14 15.03 12.45
N THR A 357 9.21 15.23 13.38
CA THR A 357 8.83 16.55 13.85
C THR A 357 8.43 16.56 15.32
N HIS A 358 8.41 17.75 15.91
CA HIS A 358 7.79 18.00 17.20
C HIS A 358 6.97 19.30 17.09
N PHE A 359 5.65 19.17 17.15
CA PHE A 359 4.71 20.29 17.01
C PHE A 359 4.62 21.15 18.27
N ASP A 360 4.10 22.36 18.11
CA ASP A 360 3.93 23.28 19.22
C ASP A 360 2.81 22.84 20.16
N ASN A 361 3.05 22.92 21.47
CA ASN A 361 2.10 22.54 22.51
C ASN A 361 1.01 23.59 22.75
N GLU A 362 1.27 24.87 22.43
CA GLU A 362 0.32 25.96 22.66
C GLU A 362 -0.45 26.34 21.37
N GLY A 363 0.27 26.59 20.28
CA GLY A 363 -0.27 27.19 19.06
C GLY A 363 -1.10 26.24 18.20
N VAL A 364 -2.42 26.39 18.23
CA VAL A 364 -3.34 25.58 17.41
C VAL A 364 -3.16 25.89 15.92
N LEU A 365 -3.04 27.17 15.56
CA LEU A 365 -2.85 27.58 14.16
C LEU A 365 -1.47 27.12 13.65
N ALA A 366 -0.45 27.15 14.51
CA ALA A 366 0.87 26.66 14.21
C ALA A 366 0.87 25.15 13.93
N ARG A 367 0.18 24.34 14.74
CA ARG A 367 0.06 22.89 14.48
C ARG A 367 -0.63 22.58 13.15
N GLU A 368 -1.72 23.28 12.85
CA GLU A 368 -2.45 23.06 11.60
C GLU A 368 -1.61 23.44 10.37
N ASN A 369 -0.91 24.57 10.41
CA ASN A 369 -0.05 24.98 9.31
C ASN A 369 1.22 24.13 9.22
N ALA A 370 1.78 23.67 10.34
CA ALA A 370 2.88 22.71 10.33
C ALA A 370 2.52 21.42 9.60
N ALA A 371 1.31 20.89 9.82
CA ALA A 371 0.79 19.74 9.09
C ALA A 371 0.73 20.00 7.58
N ARG A 372 0.24 21.16 7.15
CA ARG A 372 0.22 21.56 5.72
C ARG A 372 1.62 21.64 5.13
N MET A 373 2.54 22.31 5.82
CA MET A 373 3.92 22.48 5.36
C MET A 373 4.63 21.15 5.17
N ILE A 374 4.40 20.17 6.06
CA ILE A 374 4.96 18.82 5.91
C ILE A 374 4.45 18.17 4.62
N LEU A 375 3.14 18.25 4.36
CA LEU A 375 2.54 17.68 3.14
C LEU A 375 3.05 18.37 1.86
N GLU A 376 3.18 19.70 1.87
CA GLU A 376 3.76 20.47 0.78
C GLU A 376 5.24 20.10 0.56
N LYS A 377 6.00 19.92 1.65
CA LYS A 377 7.40 19.50 1.55
C LYS A 377 7.53 18.11 0.96
N ILE A 378 6.65 17.17 1.34
CA ILE A 378 6.59 15.83 0.75
C ILE A 378 6.36 15.93 -0.76
N ASP A 379 5.39 16.73 -1.22
CA ASP A 379 5.12 16.93 -2.65
C ASP A 379 6.33 17.48 -3.41
N ALA A 380 7.11 18.34 -2.75
CA ALA A 380 8.28 18.96 -3.35
C ALA A 380 9.51 18.03 -3.47
N VAL A 381 9.63 17.00 -2.62
CA VAL A 381 10.86 16.18 -2.55
C VAL A 381 10.67 14.69 -2.83
N ALA A 382 9.48 14.14 -2.59
CA ALA A 382 9.21 12.72 -2.77
C ALA A 382 8.54 12.48 -4.13
N PRO A 383 9.16 11.68 -5.04
CA PRO A 383 8.49 11.26 -6.27
C PRO A 383 7.17 10.55 -5.98
N LYS A 384 6.23 10.65 -6.91
CA LYS A 384 4.92 10.00 -6.80
C LYS A 384 5.09 8.50 -6.49
N ASP A 385 4.23 7.98 -5.63
CA ASP A 385 4.16 6.57 -5.21
C ASP A 385 5.38 6.07 -4.40
N THR A 386 6.36 6.92 -4.09
CA THR A 386 7.46 6.58 -3.17
C THR A 386 6.91 6.36 -1.75
N PRO A 387 7.35 5.33 -1.01
CA PRO A 387 7.00 5.15 0.40
C PRO A 387 7.40 6.36 1.26
N VAL A 388 6.45 6.91 2.02
CA VAL A 388 6.69 8.06 2.91
C VAL A 388 6.13 7.77 4.31
N ILE A 389 6.97 8.02 5.31
CA ILE A 389 6.66 7.87 6.74
C ILE A 389 6.76 9.23 7.41
N ILE A 390 5.76 9.59 8.21
CA ILE A 390 5.80 10.78 9.08
C ILE A 390 5.75 10.30 10.53
N THR A 391 6.70 10.76 11.32
CA THR A 391 6.84 10.46 12.75
C THR A 391 6.90 11.74 13.55
N GLY A 392 6.56 11.67 14.83
CA GLY A 392 6.72 12.81 15.71
C GLY A 392 5.83 12.76 16.94
N ASP A 393 6.13 13.71 17.82
CA ASP A 393 5.20 14.22 18.82
C ASP A 393 4.42 15.38 18.19
N PHE A 394 3.13 15.21 18.03
CA PHE A 394 2.28 16.18 17.36
C PHE A 394 1.63 17.17 18.32
N ASN A 395 1.73 16.98 19.65
CA ASN A 395 0.97 17.78 20.64
C ASN A 395 -0.52 17.95 20.25
N SER A 396 -1.07 16.94 19.59
CA SER A 396 -2.37 16.98 18.93
C SER A 396 -2.97 15.59 19.00
N ASP A 397 -4.21 15.47 19.47
CA ASP A 397 -4.93 14.20 19.46
C ASP A 397 -5.76 14.04 18.17
N PRO A 398 -6.38 12.85 17.93
CA PRO A 398 -7.15 12.57 16.71
C PRO A 398 -8.35 13.50 16.44
N SER A 399 -8.81 14.28 17.41
CA SER A 399 -9.89 15.25 17.25
C SER A 399 -9.43 16.62 16.69
N THR A 400 -8.11 16.85 16.60
CA THR A 400 -7.55 18.16 16.23
C THR A 400 -7.45 18.38 14.71
N SER A 401 -7.45 19.65 14.28
CA SER A 401 -7.35 20.03 12.86
C SER A 401 -6.01 19.63 12.21
N ALA A 402 -4.92 19.65 12.98
CA ALA A 402 -3.61 19.22 12.54
C ALA A 402 -3.58 17.72 12.17
N TYR A 403 -4.14 16.87 13.04
CA TYR A 403 -4.31 15.44 12.76
C TYR A 403 -5.18 15.24 11.50
N ALA A 404 -6.35 15.88 11.47
CA ALA A 404 -7.28 15.79 10.33
C ALA A 404 -6.64 16.25 9.00
N THR A 405 -5.68 17.19 9.05
CA THR A 405 -4.96 17.66 7.86
C THR A 405 -4.03 16.59 7.31
N ILE A 406 -3.23 15.94 8.16
CA ILE A 406 -2.34 14.85 7.74
C ILE A 406 -3.16 13.66 7.21
N THR A 407 -4.25 13.31 7.91
CA THR A 407 -5.04 12.11 7.58
C THR A 407 -5.88 12.22 6.31
N LYS A 408 -5.91 13.39 5.66
CA LYS A 408 -6.47 13.53 4.30
C LYS A 408 -5.69 12.73 3.26
N ARG A 409 -4.39 12.49 3.50
CA ARG A 409 -3.46 11.89 2.52
C ARG A 409 -2.66 10.72 3.07
N PHE A 410 -2.48 10.65 4.38
CA PHE A 410 -1.71 9.61 5.06
C PHE A 410 -2.61 8.85 6.03
N ALA A 411 -2.41 7.55 6.15
CA ALA A 411 -3.10 6.74 7.15
C ALA A 411 -2.38 6.82 8.50
N ASP A 412 -3.16 6.89 9.60
CA ASP A 412 -2.66 6.62 10.95
C ASP A 412 -2.33 5.13 11.07
N ALA A 413 -1.06 4.80 11.31
CA ALA A 413 -0.58 3.43 11.34
C ALA A 413 -1.33 2.54 12.34
N LYS A 414 -1.83 3.12 13.44
CA LYS A 414 -2.64 2.37 14.40
C LYS A 414 -3.94 1.85 13.81
N LEU A 415 -4.60 2.68 12.99
CA LEU A 415 -5.92 2.39 12.45
C LEU A 415 -5.87 1.43 11.26
N VAL A 416 -4.74 1.39 10.55
CA VAL A 416 -4.55 0.52 9.36
C VAL A 416 -3.63 -0.67 9.61
N ALA A 417 -3.24 -0.93 10.87
CA ALA A 417 -2.42 -2.07 11.22
C ALA A 417 -3.13 -3.39 10.87
N ALA A 418 -2.42 -4.29 10.19
CA ALA A 418 -2.93 -5.60 9.80
C ALA A 418 -3.22 -6.54 10.99
N THR A 419 -2.65 -6.24 12.16
CA THR A 419 -2.91 -6.94 13.42
C THR A 419 -3.48 -5.96 14.43
N LYS A 420 -4.23 -6.48 15.42
CA LYS A 420 -4.70 -5.67 16.56
C LYS A 420 -3.54 -4.86 17.16
N PRO A 421 -3.66 -3.52 17.29
CA PRO A 421 -2.67 -2.69 17.98
C PRO A 421 -2.34 -3.20 19.38
N TYR A 422 -1.05 -3.23 19.73
CA TYR A 422 -0.56 -3.65 21.05
C TYR A 422 -0.25 -2.44 21.94
N GLY A 423 -0.44 -2.61 23.26
CA GLY A 423 -0.18 -1.55 24.24
C GLY A 423 -1.37 -0.62 24.50
N PRO A 424 -1.19 0.40 25.35
CA PRO A 424 -2.23 1.38 25.68
C PRO A 424 -2.58 2.27 24.47
N ASP A 425 -3.70 3.00 24.58
CA ASP A 425 -4.01 4.05 23.61
C ASP A 425 -3.10 5.27 23.78
N SER A 426 -2.84 5.64 25.03
CA SER A 426 -2.04 6.80 25.37
C SER A 426 -0.56 6.58 25.11
N THR A 427 0.10 7.62 24.60
CA THR A 427 1.54 7.65 24.34
C THR A 427 2.28 8.57 25.32
N PHE A 428 1.58 9.47 25.99
CA PHE A 428 2.13 10.30 27.07
C PHE A 428 1.86 9.66 28.45
N ASN A 429 2.85 9.64 29.32
CA ASN A 429 2.78 8.99 30.64
C ASN A 429 3.22 9.91 31.79
N ASP A 430 3.84 11.06 31.52
CA ASP A 430 4.23 12.07 32.52
C ASP A 430 5.06 11.47 33.69
N PHE A 431 5.84 10.42 33.42
CA PHE A 431 6.56 9.60 34.40
C PHE A 431 5.70 8.98 35.51
N LYS A 432 4.37 8.88 35.34
CA LYS A 432 3.41 8.42 36.36
C LYS A 432 3.30 6.89 36.47
N TYR A 433 4.44 6.19 36.68
CA TYR A 433 4.49 4.72 36.76
C TYR A 433 3.47 4.12 37.75
N HIS A 434 3.37 4.67 38.96
CA HIS A 434 2.46 4.18 39.99
C HIS A 434 1.00 4.64 39.83
N ASN A 435 0.68 5.41 38.79
CA ASN A 435 -0.67 5.95 38.57
C ASN A 435 -1.15 5.68 37.14
N TRP A 436 -1.32 4.40 36.82
CA TRP A 436 -1.72 3.95 35.48
C TRP A 436 -3.07 4.52 35.03
N THR A 437 -3.99 4.77 35.96
CA THR A 437 -5.28 5.43 35.68
C THR A 437 -5.11 6.84 35.12
N LYS A 438 -4.06 7.57 35.53
CA LYS A 438 -3.71 8.86 34.92
C LYS A 438 -3.04 8.65 33.57
N VAL A 439 -2.05 7.75 33.48
CA VAL A 439 -1.33 7.45 32.22
C VAL A 439 -2.30 7.18 31.07
N VAL A 440 -3.30 6.31 31.26
CA VAL A 440 -4.25 5.98 30.17
C VAL A 440 -5.19 7.13 29.76
N LYS A 441 -5.22 8.25 30.50
CA LYS A 441 -6.05 9.42 30.22
C LYS A 441 -5.31 10.58 29.56
N GLU A 442 -3.97 10.54 29.53
CA GLU A 442 -3.14 11.60 28.97
C GLU A 442 -3.25 11.68 27.43
N GLY A 443 -3.80 10.65 26.78
CA GLY A 443 -4.13 10.66 25.35
C GLY A 443 -2.98 10.26 24.43
N ARG A 444 -3.27 10.22 23.14
CA ARG A 444 -2.36 9.80 22.07
C ARG A 444 -1.94 11.03 21.26
N ILE A 445 -0.69 11.44 21.41
CA ILE A 445 -0.11 12.61 20.74
C ILE A 445 1.10 12.27 19.88
N ASP A 446 1.63 11.06 20.00
CA ASP A 446 2.74 10.54 19.19
C ASP A 446 2.18 9.63 18.09
N PHE A 447 2.58 9.87 16.84
CA PHE A 447 2.04 9.15 15.69
C PHE A 447 3.10 8.67 14.72
N VAL A 448 2.76 7.58 14.04
CA VAL A 448 3.37 7.15 12.80
C VAL A 448 2.30 7.24 11.73
N PHE A 449 2.48 8.10 10.74
CA PHE A 449 1.63 8.19 9.56
C PHE A 449 2.34 7.62 8.34
N VAL A 450 1.59 6.92 7.49
CA VAL A 450 2.14 6.29 6.28
C VAL A 450 1.28 6.59 5.06
N ASN A 451 1.90 6.72 3.89
CA ASN A 451 1.15 6.84 2.64
C ASN A 451 0.67 5.46 2.13
N PRO A 452 -0.21 5.40 1.12
CA PRO A 452 -0.76 4.14 0.60
C PRO A 452 0.26 3.12 0.06
N SER A 453 1.49 3.55 -0.24
CA SER A 453 2.57 2.67 -0.68
C SER A 453 3.16 1.81 0.45
N ILE A 454 2.73 2.00 1.70
CA ILE A 454 3.25 1.27 2.86
C ILE A 454 2.13 0.47 3.52
N ARG A 455 2.40 -0.82 3.75
CA ARG A 455 1.54 -1.69 4.55
C ARG A 455 2.03 -1.73 5.99
N VAL A 456 1.16 -1.42 6.94
CA VAL A 456 1.44 -1.54 8.38
C VAL A 456 1.16 -2.97 8.84
N ARG A 457 2.20 -3.75 9.11
CA ARG A 457 2.08 -5.14 9.56
C ARG A 457 1.74 -5.24 11.04
N LYS A 458 2.38 -4.41 11.86
CA LYS A 458 2.16 -4.37 13.32
C LYS A 458 2.29 -2.93 13.82
N TYR A 459 1.58 -2.64 14.90
CA TYR A 459 1.64 -1.39 15.65
C TYR A 459 1.69 -1.70 17.15
N ALA A 460 2.54 -0.99 17.89
CA ALA A 460 2.65 -1.11 19.33
C ALA A 460 2.97 0.24 19.99
N VAL A 461 2.41 0.45 21.18
CA VAL A 461 2.92 1.41 22.17
C VAL A 461 3.66 0.62 23.24
N LEU A 462 4.96 0.87 23.41
CA LEU A 462 5.82 0.05 24.28
C LEU A 462 5.89 0.65 25.69
N THR A 463 5.55 -0.14 26.70
CA THR A 463 5.45 0.31 28.11
C THR A 463 6.58 -0.22 28.97
N ASP A 464 7.76 -0.42 28.37
CA ASP A 464 8.97 -0.87 29.04
C ASP A 464 9.32 0.03 30.24
N SER A 465 9.83 -0.57 31.31
CA SER A 465 10.21 0.14 32.53
C SER A 465 11.41 -0.53 33.19
N ARG A 466 12.16 0.25 33.98
CA ARG A 466 13.27 -0.24 34.82
C ARG A 466 13.17 0.42 36.18
N ASP A 467 13.34 -0.36 37.24
CA ASP A 467 13.31 0.12 38.63
C ASP A 467 12.07 1.00 38.91
N LEU A 468 10.90 0.52 38.46
CA LEU A 468 9.59 1.17 38.63
C LEU A 468 9.51 2.58 37.99
N ARG A 469 10.29 2.83 36.93
CA ARG A 469 10.29 4.10 36.18
C ARG A 469 10.24 3.85 34.68
N PHE A 470 9.64 4.80 33.97
CA PHE A 470 9.66 4.80 32.51
C PHE A 470 10.94 5.46 31.97
N PRO A 471 11.47 4.99 30.82
CA PRO A 471 12.66 5.60 30.21
C PRO A 471 12.43 7.00 29.64
N SER A 472 11.17 7.43 29.47
CA SER A 472 10.76 8.78 29.09
C SER A 472 9.34 9.03 29.62
N ASP A 473 8.91 10.29 29.67
CA ASP A 473 7.52 10.65 29.93
C ASP A 473 6.61 10.36 28.74
N HIS A 474 7.16 9.90 27.62
CA HIS A 474 6.43 9.26 26.53
C HIS A 474 6.74 7.76 26.44
N PHE A 475 5.82 7.01 25.85
CA PHE A 475 6.05 5.66 25.35
C PHE A 475 6.43 5.73 23.87
N PRO A 476 7.45 4.97 23.42
CA PRO A 476 7.73 4.89 22.01
C PRO A 476 6.58 4.18 21.29
N VAL A 477 6.21 4.72 20.14
CA VAL A 477 5.31 4.07 19.19
C VAL A 477 6.17 3.32 18.18
N ALA A 478 6.01 2.01 18.10
CA ALA A 478 6.76 1.13 17.20
C ALA A 478 5.85 0.47 16.16
N CYS A 479 6.29 0.46 14.92
CA CYS A 479 5.57 -0.12 13.79
C CYS A 479 6.47 -1.09 13.01
N LYS A 480 5.90 -2.21 12.57
CA LYS A 480 6.52 -3.05 11.54
C LYS A 480 5.89 -2.70 10.20
N LEU A 481 6.66 -2.10 9.30
CA LEU A 481 6.21 -1.62 8.00
C LEU A 481 6.73 -2.51 6.87
N GLU A 482 5.99 -2.55 5.76
CA GLU A 482 6.34 -3.28 4.54
C GLU A 482 6.08 -2.44 3.29
N PHE A 483 7.01 -2.43 2.34
CA PHE A 483 6.82 -1.85 1.00
C PHE A 483 7.77 -2.43 -0.07
#